data_AF-A0A319BY16-F1
#
_entry.id   AF-A0A319BY16-F1
#
_cell.length_a   1.000
_cell.length_b   1.000
_cell.length_c   1.000
_cell.angle_alpha   90.00
_cell.angle_beta   90.00
_cell.angle_gamma   90.00
#
_symmetry.space_group_name_H-M   'P 1'
#
loop_
_entity.id
_entity.type
_entity.pdbx_description
1 polymer ?
#
loop_
_entity_poly.entity_id
_entity_poly.type
_entity_poly.pdbx_seq_one_letter_code
_entity_poly.pdbx_strand_id
1 'polypeptide(L)'
;MTLPEKGPNPQVNVEDVKNECGEKSFNWHNVHKPLAIDYQHAYPKEWPTEIQRPFGLALDWARKHAERKHTKLSVEQKRDLISSLDGYCIQNDFDTIVSRLPRESQNDCLTHLVHLLLVKECISRFFTNPFWYLVPNPRPVNDGDDKGNLAANASEFGAQILELFERMREYHKLGYDMIAHRDSVADKICEEVLGQELVKLLLRSTVKCDLDRAFLDMQKVFRSAAELSVKISCNLERLEFKTLNNLGHAFHHPSAEIELAEDYGGAEKEHCFDDRQILFLEFPAMYCCGDLKDPFYKGILHKAVVYVEDVD
;
A
#
# COMPACT_ATOMS: atom_id res chain seq x y z
N MET A 1 42.57 -49.12 -15.70
CA MET A 1 41.43 -48.20 -15.72
C MET A 1 41.97 -46.79 -15.57
N THR A 2 41.91 -46.07 -16.68
CA THR A 2 42.35 -44.69 -16.90
C THR A 2 41.32 -43.71 -16.33
N LEU A 3 41.78 -42.67 -15.63
CA LEU A 3 41.02 -41.44 -15.38
C LEU A 3 41.77 -40.30 -16.07
N PRO A 4 41.14 -39.52 -16.95
CA PRO A 4 41.82 -38.47 -17.70
C PRO A 4 41.90 -37.15 -16.92
N GLU A 5 42.82 -36.33 -17.41
CA GLU A 5 43.35 -35.07 -16.87
C GLU A 5 42.29 -33.97 -16.69
N LYS A 6 42.47 -33.16 -15.63
CA LYS A 6 41.78 -31.87 -15.49
C LYS A 6 42.40 -30.87 -16.47
N GLY A 7 41.66 -30.54 -17.53
CA GLY A 7 41.93 -29.38 -18.38
C GLY A 7 41.68 -28.05 -17.66
N PRO A 8 42.21 -26.91 -18.16
CA PRO A 8 42.24 -25.65 -17.45
C PRO A 8 40.88 -24.93 -17.48
N ASN A 9 40.53 -24.33 -16.33
CA ASN A 9 39.40 -23.40 -16.21
C ASN A 9 39.58 -22.19 -17.15
N PRO A 10 38.57 -21.80 -17.95
CA PRO A 10 38.60 -20.52 -18.62
C PRO A 10 38.44 -19.41 -17.56
N GLN A 11 39.49 -18.59 -17.42
CA GLN A 11 39.44 -17.31 -16.75
C GLN A 11 38.61 -16.35 -17.59
N VAL A 12 37.51 -15.84 -17.05
CA VAL A 12 36.86 -14.63 -17.56
C VAL A 12 37.17 -13.52 -16.56
N ASN A 13 38.07 -12.63 -16.99
CA ASN A 13 38.35 -11.36 -16.35
C ASN A 13 37.06 -10.52 -16.36
N VAL A 14 36.49 -10.28 -15.19
CA VAL A 14 35.58 -9.14 -14.99
C VAL A 14 36.47 -7.99 -14.58
N GLU A 15 36.99 -7.26 -15.57
CA GLU A 15 37.53 -5.94 -15.33
C GLU A 15 36.39 -5.03 -14.85
N ASP A 16 36.64 -4.50 -13.67
CA ASP A 16 35.83 -3.53 -12.93
C ASP A 16 35.36 -2.36 -13.80
N VAL A 17 34.12 -2.44 -14.28
CA VAL A 17 33.34 -1.24 -14.56
C VAL A 17 32.90 -0.66 -13.23
N LYS A 18 33.78 0.13 -12.62
CA LYS A 18 33.43 1.06 -11.55
C LYS A 18 32.42 2.06 -12.08
N ASN A 19 31.13 1.84 -11.76
CA ASN A 19 30.18 2.93 -11.67
C ASN A 19 30.12 3.37 -10.21
N GLU A 20 30.84 4.45 -9.93
CA GLU A 20 30.66 5.27 -8.73
C GLU A 20 29.26 5.89 -8.79
N CYS A 21 28.30 5.24 -8.16
CA CYS A 21 27.12 5.92 -7.61
C CYS A 21 26.98 5.39 -6.20
N GLY A 22 27.22 6.26 -5.22
CA GLY A 22 27.17 5.93 -3.80
C GLY A 22 25.74 5.60 -3.38
N GLU A 23 25.31 4.37 -3.63
CA GLU A 23 24.14 3.78 -3.00
C GLU A 23 24.63 2.96 -1.82
N LYS A 24 24.35 3.44 -0.60
CA LYS A 24 24.19 2.56 0.55
C LYS A 24 22.96 1.69 0.26
N SER A 25 23.15 0.66 -0.57
CA SER A 25 22.13 -0.33 -0.87
C SER A 25 21.80 -1.06 0.43
N PHE A 26 20.58 -0.87 0.91
CA PHE A 26 20.03 -1.73 1.93
C PHE A 26 19.99 -3.14 1.35
N ASN A 27 20.71 -4.04 2.00
CA ASN A 27 20.91 -5.42 1.59
C ASN A 27 19.58 -6.18 1.67
N TRP A 28 18.88 -6.28 0.54
CA TRP A 28 17.59 -6.97 0.43
C TRP A 28 17.67 -8.49 0.61
N HIS A 29 18.87 -9.08 0.73
CA HIS A 29 19.04 -10.53 0.81
C HIS A 29 20.13 -10.92 1.82
N ASN A 30 19.92 -10.65 3.10
CA ASN A 30 20.76 -11.23 4.14
C ASN A 30 20.17 -12.57 4.60
N VAL A 31 20.52 -13.65 3.89
CA VAL A 31 20.05 -15.04 4.05
C VAL A 31 20.39 -15.66 5.43
N HIS A 32 21.08 -14.91 6.30
CA HIS A 32 21.56 -15.38 7.61
C HIS A 32 20.95 -14.66 8.82
N LYS A 33 20.01 -13.73 8.64
CA LYS A 33 19.16 -13.28 9.77
C LYS A 33 17.92 -14.18 9.86
N PRO A 34 17.47 -14.55 11.08
CA PRO A 34 16.19 -15.23 11.23
C PRO A 34 15.13 -14.38 10.53
N LEU A 35 14.50 -14.93 9.50
CA LEU A 35 13.37 -14.37 8.74
C LEU A 35 12.08 -14.34 9.59
N ALA A 36 12.22 -14.13 10.91
CA ALA A 36 11.11 -13.74 11.74
C ALA A 36 10.75 -12.32 11.34
N ILE A 37 9.49 -12.08 10.99
CA ILE A 37 8.92 -10.74 11.00
C ILE A 37 9.30 -10.14 12.35
N ASP A 38 10.07 -9.05 12.33
CA ASP A 38 10.43 -8.36 13.56
C ASP A 38 9.18 -7.66 14.08
N TYR A 39 8.39 -8.38 14.87
CA TYR A 39 7.17 -7.91 15.50
C TYR A 39 7.44 -6.85 16.57
N GLN A 40 8.70 -6.58 16.95
CA GLN A 40 9.03 -5.67 18.05
C GLN A 40 8.75 -4.19 17.73
N HIS A 41 8.40 -3.83 16.48
CA HIS A 41 8.38 -2.43 16.00
C HIS A 41 7.00 -1.93 15.53
N ALA A 42 5.90 -2.61 15.83
CA ALA A 42 4.57 -2.18 15.35
C ALA A 42 3.66 -1.70 16.47
N TYR A 43 4.18 -0.85 17.37
CA TYR A 43 3.36 -0.25 18.43
C TYR A 43 2.31 0.70 17.83
N PRO A 44 1.07 0.75 18.37
CA PRO A 44 0.02 1.64 17.85
C PRO A 44 0.42 3.10 17.67
N LYS A 45 1.26 3.62 18.57
CA LYS A 45 1.81 4.98 18.52
C LYS A 45 2.74 5.24 17.31
N GLU A 46 3.34 4.22 16.74
CA GLU A 46 4.29 4.29 15.62
C GLU A 46 3.62 4.02 14.26
N TRP A 47 2.37 3.52 14.26
CA TRP A 47 1.65 3.22 13.01
C TRP A 47 1.57 4.38 12.01
N PRO A 48 1.35 5.65 12.42
CA PRO A 48 1.36 6.75 11.46
C PRO A 48 2.67 6.86 10.70
N THR A 49 3.80 6.79 11.41
CA THR A 49 5.14 6.84 10.81
C THR A 49 5.43 5.62 9.94
N GLU A 50 5.02 4.43 10.38
CA GLU A 50 5.23 3.21 9.60
C GLU A 50 4.40 3.21 8.29
N ILE A 51 3.15 3.71 8.32
CA ILE A 51 2.26 3.78 7.15
C ILE A 51 2.73 4.82 6.12
N GLN A 52 3.42 5.87 6.55
CA GLN A 52 4.05 6.81 5.62
C GLN A 52 5.01 6.13 4.65
N ARG A 53 5.61 4.98 5.01
CA ARG A 53 6.51 4.25 4.11
C ARG A 53 5.80 3.69 2.87
N PRO A 54 4.80 2.80 2.95
CA PRO A 54 4.10 2.33 1.75
C PRO A 54 3.40 3.46 0.99
N PHE A 55 2.86 4.47 1.67
CA PHE A 55 2.17 5.57 1.00
C PHE A 55 3.15 6.51 0.30
N GLY A 56 4.31 6.78 0.90
CA GLY A 56 5.40 7.51 0.26
C GLY A 56 5.94 6.78 -0.98
N LEU A 57 6.06 5.44 -0.91
CA LEU A 57 6.40 4.63 -2.10
C LEU A 57 5.32 4.74 -3.19
N ALA A 58 4.04 4.82 -2.82
CA ALA A 58 2.94 5.03 -3.77
C ALA A 58 3.01 6.41 -4.44
N LEU A 59 3.36 7.46 -3.68
CA LEU A 59 3.56 8.80 -4.22
C LEU A 59 4.76 8.85 -5.17
N ASP A 60 5.88 8.22 -4.79
CA ASP A 60 7.04 8.06 -5.66
C ASP A 60 6.72 7.30 -6.94
N TRP A 61 5.88 6.26 -6.84
CA TRP A 61 5.40 5.52 -8.00
C TRP A 61 4.60 6.43 -8.93
N ALA A 62 3.64 7.19 -8.40
CA ALA A 62 2.82 8.10 -9.18
C ALA A 62 3.68 9.16 -9.89
N ARG A 63 4.63 9.79 -9.18
CA ARG A 63 5.55 10.80 -9.75
C ARG A 63 6.42 10.26 -10.90
N LYS A 64 6.81 8.99 -10.80
CA LYS A 64 7.68 8.31 -11.79
C LYS A 64 6.89 7.83 -12.99
N HIS A 65 5.71 7.24 -12.79
CA HIS A 65 5.05 6.41 -13.81
C HIS A 65 3.71 6.97 -14.30
N ALA A 66 3.03 7.83 -13.53
CA ALA A 66 1.78 8.43 -13.96
C ALA A 66 1.98 9.55 -15.01
N GLU A 67 1.00 9.73 -15.88
CA GLU A 67 0.93 10.88 -16.77
C GLU A 67 0.85 12.17 -15.95
N ARG A 68 1.62 13.18 -16.35
CA ARG A 68 1.68 14.47 -15.63
C ARG A 68 0.66 15.47 -16.16
N LYS A 69 0.34 15.38 -17.45
CA LYS A 69 -0.56 16.33 -18.09
C LYS A 69 -1.97 15.76 -18.15
N HIS A 70 -2.83 16.23 -17.25
CA HIS A 70 -4.26 15.89 -17.27
C HIS A 70 -4.96 16.26 -18.59
N THR A 71 -4.38 17.15 -19.42
CA THR A 71 -4.87 17.49 -20.76
C THR A 71 -4.80 16.34 -21.77
N LYS A 72 -4.01 15.29 -21.48
CA LYS A 72 -3.97 14.09 -22.32
C LYS A 72 -5.06 13.07 -21.97
N LEU A 73 -5.75 13.25 -20.85
CA LEU A 73 -6.84 12.39 -20.43
C LEU A 73 -8.14 12.82 -21.12
N SER A 74 -8.90 11.85 -21.62
CA SER A 74 -10.27 12.09 -22.09
C SER A 74 -11.20 12.47 -20.94
N VAL A 75 -12.34 13.04 -21.27
CA VAL A 75 -13.36 13.40 -20.26
C VAL A 75 -13.85 12.16 -19.51
N GLU A 76 -14.02 11.04 -20.22
CA GLU A 76 -14.40 9.76 -19.63
C GLU A 76 -13.35 9.24 -18.67
N GLN A 77 -12.06 9.29 -19.04
CA GLN A 77 -10.96 8.86 -18.18
C GLN A 77 -10.88 9.68 -16.88
N LYS A 78 -11.06 11.01 -16.98
CA LYS A 78 -11.11 11.88 -15.82
C LYS A 78 -12.27 11.54 -14.90
N ARG A 79 -13.47 11.34 -15.46
CA ARG A 79 -14.66 10.95 -14.72
C ARG A 79 -14.48 9.59 -14.02
N ASP A 80 -13.93 8.61 -14.72
CA ASP A 80 -13.72 7.26 -14.19
C ASP A 80 -12.66 7.27 -13.07
N LEU A 81 -11.63 8.13 -13.17
CA LEU A 81 -10.67 8.37 -12.08
C LEU A 81 -11.34 9.00 -10.84
N ILE A 82 -12.15 10.04 -11.01
CA ILE A 82 -12.83 10.65 -9.85
C ILE A 82 -13.82 9.65 -9.20
N SER A 83 -14.53 8.89 -10.02
CA SER A 83 -15.47 7.85 -9.56
C SER A 83 -14.76 6.73 -8.80
N SER A 84 -13.57 6.32 -9.24
CA SER A 84 -12.78 5.30 -8.53
C SER A 84 -12.24 5.80 -7.19
N LEU A 85 -12.21 7.12 -6.97
CA LEU A 85 -11.78 7.78 -5.74
C LEU A 85 -12.94 8.15 -4.81
N ASP A 86 -14.12 7.55 -4.97
CA ASP A 86 -15.24 7.75 -4.04
C ASP A 86 -14.81 7.53 -2.57
N GLY A 87 -15.25 8.44 -1.71
CA GLY A 87 -14.84 8.58 -0.32
C GLY A 87 -13.48 9.26 -0.07
N TYR A 88 -12.61 9.39 -1.07
CA TYR A 88 -11.28 10.03 -0.94
C TYR A 88 -11.18 11.37 -1.70
N CYS A 89 -11.98 11.54 -2.74
CA CYS A 89 -12.09 12.76 -3.54
C CYS A 89 -13.56 13.14 -3.70
N ILE A 90 -13.85 14.45 -3.76
CA ILE A 90 -15.19 14.93 -4.06
C ILE A 90 -15.62 14.47 -5.44
N GLN A 91 -16.88 14.04 -5.57
CA GLN A 91 -17.45 13.50 -6.80
C GLN A 91 -17.91 14.60 -7.75
N ASN A 92 -16.99 15.53 -8.07
CA ASN A 92 -17.18 16.62 -9.02
C ASN A 92 -16.38 16.38 -10.30
N ASP A 93 -16.61 17.22 -11.30
CA ASP A 93 -15.78 17.23 -12.51
C ASP A 93 -14.30 17.51 -12.17
N PHE A 94 -13.41 16.76 -12.80
CA PHE A 94 -11.96 16.83 -12.56
C PHE A 94 -11.42 18.25 -12.80
N ASP A 95 -11.79 18.89 -13.91
CA ASP A 95 -11.26 20.20 -14.26
C ASP A 95 -11.78 21.28 -13.30
N THR A 96 -12.99 21.07 -12.75
CA THR A 96 -13.52 21.90 -11.65
C THR A 96 -12.68 21.74 -10.38
N ILE A 97 -12.32 20.50 -9.99
CA ILE A 97 -11.45 20.24 -8.83
C ILE A 97 -10.09 20.93 -9.02
N VAL A 98 -9.45 20.76 -10.19
CA VAL A 98 -8.16 21.40 -10.49
C VAL A 98 -8.26 22.93 -10.41
N SER A 99 -9.29 23.54 -10.98
CA SER A 99 -9.45 25.00 -10.99
C SER A 99 -9.58 25.64 -9.60
N ARG A 100 -9.98 24.85 -8.60
CA ARG A 100 -10.20 25.27 -7.21
C ARG A 100 -9.00 25.02 -6.29
N LEU A 101 -7.93 24.42 -6.81
CA LEU A 101 -6.70 24.25 -6.05
C LEU A 101 -5.81 25.49 -6.14
N PRO A 102 -4.94 25.70 -5.14
CA PRO A 102 -3.85 26.66 -5.24
C PRO A 102 -3.05 26.40 -6.52
N ARG A 103 -2.62 27.48 -7.21
CA ARG A 103 -1.93 27.38 -8.52
C ARG A 103 -0.73 26.44 -8.51
N GLU A 104 -0.02 26.36 -7.38
CA GLU A 104 1.15 25.50 -7.21
C GLU A 104 0.75 24.02 -7.27
N SER A 105 -0.37 23.64 -6.65
CA SER A 105 -0.85 22.26 -6.59
C SER A 105 -1.67 21.82 -7.82
N GLN A 106 -2.09 22.75 -8.69
CA GLN A 106 -2.86 22.42 -9.91
C GLN A 106 -2.11 21.47 -10.85
N ASN A 107 -0.79 21.67 -11.00
CA ASN A 107 0.03 20.87 -11.91
C ASN A 107 0.25 19.44 -11.42
N ASP A 108 0.21 19.24 -10.10
CA ASP A 108 0.46 17.94 -9.48
C ASP A 108 -0.82 17.20 -9.11
N CYS A 109 -2.00 17.81 -9.29
CA CYS A 109 -3.30 17.22 -8.94
C CYS A 109 -3.50 15.81 -9.50
N LEU A 110 -3.19 15.58 -10.79
CA LEU A 110 -3.28 14.24 -11.37
C LEU A 110 -2.36 13.23 -10.67
N THR A 111 -1.15 13.65 -10.31
CA THR A 111 -0.19 12.82 -9.57
C THR A 111 -0.75 12.47 -8.18
N HIS A 112 -1.35 13.42 -7.48
CA HIS A 112 -1.99 13.19 -6.17
C HIS A 112 -3.17 12.23 -6.27
N LEU A 113 -4.03 12.37 -7.29
CA LEU A 113 -5.18 11.49 -7.48
C LEU A 113 -4.76 10.05 -7.83
N VAL A 114 -3.71 9.87 -8.64
CA VAL A 114 -3.14 8.52 -8.90
C VAL A 114 -2.49 7.93 -7.64
N HIS A 115 -1.79 8.75 -6.86
CA HIS A 115 -1.27 8.34 -5.55
C HIS A 115 -2.42 7.84 -4.64
N LEU A 116 -3.52 8.59 -4.56
CA LEU A 116 -4.67 8.22 -3.74
C LEU A 116 -5.35 6.93 -4.21
N LEU A 117 -5.36 6.67 -5.52
CA LEU A 117 -5.88 5.42 -6.06
C LEU A 117 -5.09 4.23 -5.50
N LEU A 118 -3.75 4.32 -5.48
CA LEU A 118 -2.89 3.27 -4.92
C LEU A 118 -3.03 3.15 -3.39
N VAL A 119 -3.15 4.27 -2.69
CA VAL A 119 -3.40 4.28 -1.23
C VAL A 119 -4.73 3.60 -0.91
N LYS A 120 -5.79 3.92 -1.66
CA LYS A 120 -7.11 3.29 -1.53
C LYS A 120 -7.05 1.78 -1.75
N GLU A 121 -6.32 1.32 -2.77
CA GLU A 121 -6.08 -0.12 -3.00
C GLU A 121 -5.32 -0.75 -1.83
N CYS A 122 -4.27 -0.12 -1.30
CA CYS A 122 -3.54 -0.64 -0.14
C CYS A 122 -4.44 -0.78 1.09
N ILE A 123 -5.24 0.25 1.40
CA ILE A 123 -6.16 0.27 2.55
C ILE A 123 -7.24 -0.82 2.40
N SER A 124 -7.88 -0.89 1.24
CA SER A 124 -8.98 -1.82 0.99
C SER A 124 -8.52 -3.29 0.96
N ARG A 125 -7.34 -3.57 0.39
CA ARG A 125 -6.86 -4.94 0.23
C ARG A 125 -6.17 -5.50 1.47
N PHE A 126 -5.47 -4.66 2.22
CA PHE A 126 -4.59 -5.13 3.29
C PHE A 126 -5.00 -4.69 4.69
N PHE A 127 -5.29 -3.41 4.88
CA PHE A 127 -5.48 -2.87 6.24
C PHE A 127 -6.91 -3.05 6.76
N THR A 128 -7.91 -3.02 5.88
CA THR A 128 -9.33 -3.21 6.27
C THR A 128 -9.78 -4.68 6.23
N ASN A 129 -8.94 -5.57 5.70
CA ASN A 129 -9.17 -7.00 5.63
C ASN A 129 -8.13 -7.75 6.48
N PRO A 130 -8.23 -7.74 7.82
CA PRO A 130 -7.26 -8.43 8.67
C PRO A 130 -7.24 -9.93 8.33
N PHE A 131 -6.08 -10.56 8.45
CA PHE A 131 -5.87 -11.99 8.18
C PHE A 131 -6.06 -12.42 6.72
N TRP A 132 -6.08 -11.48 5.76
CA TRP A 132 -6.14 -11.75 4.32
C TRP A 132 -5.08 -12.75 3.81
N TYR A 133 -3.98 -12.90 4.56
CA TYR A 133 -2.84 -13.78 4.25
C TYR A 133 -2.91 -15.15 4.96
N LEU A 134 -3.85 -15.35 5.89
CA LEU A 134 -4.00 -16.61 6.61
C LEU A 134 -4.79 -17.61 5.75
N VAL A 135 -4.09 -18.62 5.26
CA VAL A 135 -4.70 -19.75 4.56
C VAL A 135 -4.32 -21.06 5.25
N PRO A 136 -5.24 -22.05 5.33
CA PRO A 136 -4.95 -23.35 5.95
C PRO A 136 -3.75 -24.03 5.27
N ASN A 137 -3.61 -23.86 3.96
CA ASN A 137 -2.50 -24.34 3.14
C ASN A 137 -1.92 -23.26 2.22
N PRO A 138 -0.82 -22.59 2.61
CA PRO A 138 -0.17 -21.56 1.79
C PRO A 138 0.60 -22.06 0.57
N ARG A 139 0.76 -23.38 0.41
CA ARG A 139 1.50 -23.89 -0.75
C ARG A 139 0.75 -23.56 -2.04
N PRO A 140 1.47 -23.30 -3.15
CA PRO A 140 0.85 -23.28 -4.47
C PRO A 140 0.06 -24.57 -4.64
N VAL A 141 -1.19 -24.46 -5.08
CA VAL A 141 -2.02 -25.62 -5.41
C VAL A 141 -1.34 -26.33 -6.58
N ASN A 142 -0.53 -27.33 -6.27
CA ASN A 142 -0.29 -28.40 -7.21
C ASN A 142 -1.52 -29.29 -7.11
N ASP A 143 -2.21 -29.46 -8.24
CA ASP A 143 -3.28 -30.44 -8.38
C ASP A 143 -2.71 -31.84 -8.09
N GLY A 144 -2.84 -32.29 -6.85
CA GLY A 144 -2.35 -33.61 -6.43
C GLY A 144 -2.03 -33.68 -4.94
N ASP A 145 -2.92 -34.37 -4.23
CA ASP A 145 -2.67 -35.09 -2.98
C ASP A 145 -2.27 -34.29 -1.73
N ASP A 146 -3.20 -34.15 -0.79
CA ASP A 146 -3.27 -35.06 0.38
C ASP A 146 -4.52 -34.68 1.22
N LYS A 147 -5.67 -35.30 0.96
CA LYS A 147 -6.82 -35.19 1.87
C LYS A 147 -6.54 -36.07 3.09
N GLY A 148 -5.81 -35.53 4.05
CA GLY A 148 -5.69 -36.12 5.38
C GLY A 148 -7.07 -36.44 5.95
N ASN A 149 -7.21 -37.62 6.55
CA ASN A 149 -8.45 -38.12 7.18
C ASN A 149 -8.90 -37.19 8.31
N LEU A 150 -9.68 -36.17 7.98
CA LEU A 150 -10.45 -35.39 8.93
C LEU A 150 -11.72 -36.17 9.30
N ALA A 151 -12.02 -36.21 10.60
CA ALA A 151 -13.18 -36.91 11.14
C ALA A 151 -14.45 -36.51 10.37
N ALA A 152 -15.23 -37.50 9.93
CA ALA A 152 -16.37 -37.38 9.00
C ALA A 152 -17.51 -36.41 9.44
N ASN A 153 -17.37 -35.76 10.59
CA ASN A 153 -18.37 -34.90 11.22
C ASN A 153 -17.88 -33.46 11.48
N ALA A 154 -16.65 -33.08 11.08
CA ALA A 154 -16.17 -31.71 11.25
C ALA A 154 -16.77 -30.77 10.21
N SER A 155 -17.18 -29.56 10.61
CA SER A 155 -17.56 -28.50 9.67
C SER A 155 -16.35 -28.09 8.83
N GLU A 156 -16.58 -27.57 7.61
CA GLU A 156 -15.50 -27.10 6.74
C GLU A 156 -14.61 -26.06 7.43
N PHE A 157 -15.21 -25.09 8.13
CA PHE A 157 -14.48 -24.13 8.95
C PHE A 157 -13.68 -24.78 10.08
N GLY A 158 -14.27 -25.76 10.77
CA GLY A 158 -13.58 -26.50 11.84
C GLY A 158 -12.40 -27.32 11.32
N ALA A 159 -12.52 -27.90 10.13
CA ALA A 159 -11.44 -28.61 9.45
C ALA A 159 -10.30 -27.66 9.07
N GLN A 160 -10.62 -26.48 8.54
CA GLN A 160 -9.64 -25.44 8.19
C GLN A 160 -8.88 -24.92 9.41
N ILE A 161 -9.58 -24.69 10.54
CA ILE A 161 -8.94 -24.31 11.81
C ILE A 161 -8.01 -25.42 12.30
N LEU A 162 -8.45 -26.67 12.25
CA LEU A 162 -7.63 -27.80 12.72
C LEU A 162 -6.38 -27.96 11.85
N GLU A 163 -6.51 -27.85 10.53
CA GLU A 163 -5.36 -27.88 9.61
C GLU A 163 -4.38 -26.75 9.92
N LEU A 164 -4.89 -25.53 10.10
CA LEU A 164 -4.07 -24.37 10.49
C LEU A 164 -3.36 -24.62 11.83
N PHE A 165 -4.08 -25.12 12.83
CA PHE A 165 -3.53 -25.44 14.16
C PHE A 165 -2.41 -26.48 14.08
N GLU A 166 -2.60 -27.59 13.35
CA GLU A 166 -1.57 -28.61 13.18
C GLU A 166 -0.34 -28.02 12.46
N ARG A 167 -0.55 -27.13 11.48
CA ARG A 167 0.54 -26.41 10.83
C ARG A 167 1.28 -25.43 11.73
N MET A 168 0.58 -24.76 12.65
CA MET A 168 1.22 -23.87 13.63
C MET A 168 2.21 -24.63 14.53
N ARG A 169 2.05 -25.95 14.69
CA ARG A 169 3.03 -26.80 15.41
C ARG A 169 4.35 -26.93 14.65
N GLU A 170 4.35 -26.74 13.33
CA GLU A 170 5.54 -26.62 12.46
C GLU A 170 5.94 -25.14 12.25
N TYR A 171 5.98 -24.35 13.33
CA TYR A 171 6.03 -22.89 13.33
C TYR A 171 7.07 -22.24 12.39
N HIS A 172 8.27 -22.81 12.25
CA HIS A 172 9.29 -22.28 11.32
C HIS A 172 8.84 -22.35 9.86
N LYS A 173 8.33 -23.52 9.44
CA LYS A 173 7.92 -23.76 8.06
C LYS A 173 6.66 -22.99 7.72
N LEU A 174 5.71 -22.93 8.65
CA LEU A 174 4.49 -22.11 8.48
C LEU A 174 4.84 -20.64 8.27
N GLY A 175 5.77 -20.07 9.04
CA GLY A 175 6.19 -18.69 8.89
C GLY A 175 6.74 -18.39 7.49
N TYR A 176 7.62 -19.25 6.97
CA TYR A 176 8.15 -19.11 5.61
C TYR A 176 7.07 -19.21 4.54
N ASP A 177 6.20 -20.21 4.65
CA ASP A 177 5.14 -20.42 3.67
C ASP A 177 4.12 -19.26 3.70
N MET A 178 3.80 -18.70 4.88
CA MET A 178 2.95 -17.52 5.03
C MET A 178 3.57 -16.26 4.40
N ILE A 179 4.88 -16.04 4.56
CA ILE A 179 5.58 -14.91 3.93
C ILE A 179 5.54 -15.06 2.40
N ALA A 180 5.86 -16.25 1.88
CA ALA A 180 5.81 -16.50 0.44
C ALA A 180 4.39 -16.34 -0.14
N HIS A 181 3.38 -16.81 0.58
CA HIS A 181 1.98 -16.65 0.20
C HIS A 181 1.58 -15.17 0.17
N ARG A 182 1.92 -14.42 1.23
CA ARG A 182 1.68 -12.98 1.33
C ARG A 182 2.29 -12.22 0.15
N ASP A 183 3.56 -12.48 -0.15
CA ASP A 183 4.27 -11.82 -1.25
C ASP A 183 3.63 -12.19 -2.60
N SER A 184 3.23 -13.45 -2.80
CA SER A 184 2.50 -13.90 -4.00
C SER A 184 1.14 -13.22 -4.16
N VAL A 185 0.38 -13.05 -3.07
CA VAL A 185 -0.91 -12.35 -3.11
C VAL A 185 -0.71 -10.86 -3.40
N ALA A 186 0.30 -10.21 -2.80
CA ALA A 186 0.64 -8.82 -3.10
C ALA A 186 1.02 -8.63 -4.58
N ASP A 187 1.77 -9.58 -5.16
CA ASP A 187 2.13 -9.57 -6.57
C ASP A 187 0.90 -9.72 -7.49
N LYS A 188 -0.01 -10.64 -7.16
CA LYS A 188 -1.28 -10.80 -7.89
C LYS A 188 -2.12 -9.53 -7.85
N ILE A 189 -2.18 -8.85 -6.70
CA ILE A 189 -2.88 -7.57 -6.59
C ILE A 189 -2.20 -6.52 -7.49
N CYS A 190 -0.87 -6.48 -7.57
CA CYS A 190 -0.18 -5.59 -8.50
C CYS A 190 -0.56 -5.87 -9.96
N GLU A 191 -0.60 -7.15 -10.36
CA GLU A 191 -1.03 -7.58 -11.69
C GLU A 191 -2.49 -7.18 -11.98
N GLU A 192 -3.39 -7.37 -11.01
CA GLU A 192 -4.78 -6.94 -11.11
C GLU A 192 -4.88 -5.42 -11.30
N VAL A 193 -4.22 -4.63 -10.45
CA VAL A 193 -4.28 -3.16 -10.46
C VAL A 193 -3.68 -2.58 -11.74
N LEU A 194 -2.49 -3.03 -12.15
CA LEU A 194 -1.90 -2.62 -13.44
C LEU A 194 -2.65 -3.19 -14.65
N GLY A 195 -3.39 -4.27 -14.45
CA GLY A 195 -4.28 -4.86 -15.44
C GLY A 195 -5.52 -4.02 -15.72
N GLN A 196 -5.93 -3.16 -14.77
CA GLN A 196 -7.10 -2.29 -14.92
C GLN A 196 -6.91 -1.30 -16.06
N GLU A 197 -7.95 -1.15 -16.88
CA GLU A 197 -7.92 -0.23 -18.02
C GLU A 197 -7.68 1.21 -17.57
N LEU A 198 -8.30 1.62 -16.46
CA LEU A 198 -8.09 2.94 -15.86
C LEU A 198 -6.59 3.20 -15.56
N VAL A 199 -5.93 2.28 -14.86
CA VAL A 199 -4.51 2.44 -14.48
C VAL A 199 -3.61 2.45 -15.71
N LYS A 200 -3.86 1.58 -16.69
CA LYS A 200 -3.09 1.56 -17.96
C LYS A 200 -3.16 2.90 -18.69
N LEU A 201 -4.32 3.53 -18.72
CA LEU A 201 -4.54 4.82 -19.38
C LEU A 201 -3.90 5.98 -18.62
N LEU A 202 -3.64 5.81 -17.32
CA LEU A 202 -2.96 6.79 -16.47
C LEU A 202 -1.43 6.68 -16.54
N LEU A 203 -0.87 5.66 -17.19
CA LEU A 203 0.58 5.50 -17.34
C LEU A 203 1.14 6.46 -18.39
N ARG A 204 2.28 7.09 -18.06
CA ARG A 204 2.97 8.02 -18.97
C ARG A 204 3.62 7.36 -20.18
N SER A 205 3.85 6.05 -20.12
CA SER A 205 4.58 5.28 -21.13
C SER A 205 3.92 3.93 -21.35
N THR A 206 3.86 3.51 -22.62
CA THR A 206 3.40 2.18 -23.05
C THR A 206 4.57 1.28 -23.44
N VAL A 207 5.81 1.76 -23.29
CA VAL A 207 7.02 1.00 -23.65
C VAL A 207 7.23 -0.12 -22.64
N LYS A 208 7.42 -1.36 -23.12
CA LYS A 208 7.56 -2.55 -22.28
C LYS A 208 8.54 -2.38 -21.11
N CYS A 209 9.75 -1.84 -21.35
CA CYS A 209 10.74 -1.65 -20.30
C CYS A 209 10.28 -0.67 -19.20
N ASP A 210 9.50 0.35 -19.56
CA ASP A 210 8.91 1.27 -18.58
C ASP A 210 7.76 0.61 -17.81
N LEU A 211 6.94 -0.21 -18.49
CA LEU A 211 5.89 -1.00 -17.85
C LEU A 211 6.46 -2.02 -16.86
N ASP A 212 7.55 -2.71 -17.23
CA ASP A 212 8.25 -3.65 -16.36
C ASP A 212 8.81 -2.93 -15.10
N ARG A 213 9.33 -1.70 -15.27
CA ARG A 213 9.77 -0.87 -14.13
C ARG A 213 8.61 -0.40 -13.27
N ALA A 214 7.50 0.03 -13.88
CA ALA A 214 6.29 0.43 -13.18
C ALA A 214 5.75 -0.73 -12.34
N PHE A 215 5.77 -1.95 -12.89
CA PHE A 215 5.40 -3.17 -12.17
C PHE A 215 6.33 -3.43 -10.97
N LEU A 216 7.65 -3.43 -11.17
CA LEU A 216 8.62 -3.66 -10.09
C LEU A 216 8.52 -2.62 -8.97
N ASP A 217 8.30 -1.35 -9.30
CA ASP A 217 8.11 -0.31 -8.30
C ASP A 217 6.75 -0.45 -7.58
N MET A 218 5.70 -0.87 -8.29
CA MET A 218 4.40 -1.14 -7.67
C MET A 218 4.48 -2.32 -6.69
N GLN A 219 5.22 -3.38 -7.03
CA GLN A 219 5.46 -4.49 -6.10
C GLN A 219 6.07 -4.02 -4.77
N LYS A 220 6.97 -3.02 -4.79
CA LYS A 220 7.53 -2.45 -3.56
C LYS A 220 6.45 -1.78 -2.70
N VAL A 221 5.51 -1.07 -3.32
CA VAL A 221 4.38 -0.43 -2.64
C VAL A 221 3.52 -1.48 -1.95
N PHE A 222 2.97 -2.43 -2.72
CA PHE A 222 2.01 -3.40 -2.22
C PHE A 222 2.64 -4.41 -1.26
N ARG A 223 3.89 -4.85 -1.48
CA ARG A 223 4.58 -5.72 -0.51
C ARG A 223 4.89 -4.99 0.80
N SER A 224 5.27 -3.71 0.74
CA SER A 224 5.48 -2.91 1.96
C SER A 224 4.17 -2.71 2.74
N ALA A 225 3.06 -2.43 2.04
CA ALA A 225 1.74 -2.32 2.66
C ALA A 225 1.27 -3.66 3.25
N ALA A 226 1.45 -4.75 2.50
CA ALA A 226 1.14 -6.10 2.93
C ALA A 226 1.90 -6.48 4.21
N GLU A 227 3.23 -6.32 4.23
CA GLU A 227 4.04 -6.61 5.42
C GLU A 227 3.58 -5.81 6.63
N LEU A 228 3.35 -4.49 6.45
CA LEU A 228 2.93 -3.63 7.54
C LEU A 228 1.54 -4.01 8.06
N SER A 229 0.58 -4.32 7.18
CA SER A 229 -0.75 -4.74 7.59
C SER A 229 -0.73 -5.99 8.49
N VAL A 230 0.16 -6.94 8.21
CA VAL A 230 0.36 -8.13 9.05
C VAL A 230 0.84 -7.72 10.43
N LYS A 231 1.88 -6.88 10.50
CA LYS A 231 2.43 -6.39 11.76
C LYS A 231 1.38 -5.67 12.61
N ILE A 232 0.56 -4.81 11.98
CA ILE A 232 -0.52 -4.10 12.66
C ILE A 232 -1.57 -5.09 13.16
N SER A 233 -1.99 -6.07 12.35
CA SER A 233 -3.01 -7.07 12.72
C SER A 233 -2.61 -8.00 13.87
N CYS A 234 -1.32 -8.05 14.24
CA CYS A 234 -0.85 -8.80 15.39
C CYS A 234 -1.04 -8.06 16.73
N ASN A 235 -1.47 -6.79 16.71
CA ASN A 235 -1.82 -6.05 17.93
C ASN A 235 -3.26 -6.36 18.36
N LEU A 236 -3.55 -6.11 19.64
CA LEU A 236 -4.91 -6.21 20.17
C LEU A 236 -5.76 -5.02 19.73
N GLU A 237 -5.12 -3.86 19.64
CA GLU A 237 -5.68 -2.64 19.09
C GLU A 237 -5.90 -2.80 17.57
N ARG A 238 -7.01 -2.26 17.09
CA ARG A 238 -7.39 -2.27 15.68
C ARG A 238 -7.14 -0.92 15.06
N LEU A 239 -6.48 -0.91 13.90
CA LEU A 239 -6.38 0.28 13.06
C LEU A 239 -7.71 0.52 12.32
N GLU A 240 -8.18 1.77 12.33
CA GLU A 240 -9.33 2.20 11.55
C GLU A 240 -9.02 3.48 10.78
N PHE A 241 -9.42 3.52 9.51
CA PHE A 241 -9.32 4.71 8.66
C PHE A 241 -10.67 5.39 8.55
N LYS A 242 -10.68 6.72 8.63
CA LYS A 242 -11.83 7.54 8.24
C LYS A 242 -11.51 8.33 6.97
N THR A 243 -12.49 8.40 6.08
CA THR A 243 -12.40 9.11 4.81
C THR A 243 -13.44 10.24 4.76
N LEU A 244 -13.60 10.93 3.61
CA LEU A 244 -14.57 12.02 3.46
C LEU A 244 -16.01 11.59 3.79
N ASN A 245 -16.32 10.31 3.57
CA ASN A 245 -17.64 9.74 3.92
C ASN A 245 -17.94 9.83 5.42
N ASN A 246 -16.92 9.95 6.27
CA ASN A 246 -17.06 10.03 7.72
C ASN A 246 -16.68 11.40 8.30
N LEU A 247 -15.77 12.11 7.64
CA LEU A 247 -15.20 13.38 8.12
C LEU A 247 -16.03 14.61 7.76
N GLY A 248 -16.91 14.49 6.75
CA GLY A 248 -17.65 15.61 6.19
C GLY A 248 -16.94 16.23 4.98
N HIS A 249 -17.50 17.33 4.47
CA HIS A 249 -17.07 17.95 3.21
C HIS A 249 -16.54 19.38 3.35
N ALA A 250 -16.52 19.94 4.56
CA ALA A 250 -16.04 21.29 4.84
C ALA A 250 -14.85 21.23 5.81
N PHE A 251 -13.87 22.10 5.58
CA PHE A 251 -12.72 22.25 6.45
C PHE A 251 -13.04 23.20 7.61
N HIS A 252 -12.58 22.82 8.80
CA HIS A 252 -12.62 23.66 9.98
C HIS A 252 -11.31 23.45 10.73
N HIS A 253 -10.49 24.49 10.86
CA HIS A 253 -9.18 24.41 11.52
C HIS A 253 -9.21 23.93 12.99
N PRO A 254 -10.27 24.13 13.81
CA PRO A 254 -10.32 23.58 15.16
C PRO A 254 -10.57 22.06 15.18
N SER A 255 -10.72 21.42 14.01
CA SER A 255 -11.01 20.00 13.90
C SER A 255 -9.92 19.16 14.55
N ALA A 256 -10.36 18.25 15.41
CA ALA A 256 -9.49 17.25 15.98
C ALA A 256 -9.10 16.18 14.95
N GLU A 257 -9.84 16.06 13.84
CA GLU A 257 -9.75 14.94 12.89
C GLU A 257 -9.13 15.32 11.55
N ILE A 258 -8.96 16.61 11.25
CA ILE A 258 -8.56 17.13 9.93
C ILE A 258 -7.47 18.21 10.10
N GLU A 259 -6.53 18.25 9.18
CA GLU A 259 -5.51 19.29 9.02
C GLU A 259 -5.27 19.60 7.52
N LEU A 260 -4.75 20.79 7.22
CA LEU A 260 -4.47 21.19 5.84
C LEU A 260 -3.16 20.58 5.33
N ALA A 261 -3.11 20.31 4.02
CA ALA A 261 -1.86 19.97 3.35
C ALA A 261 -0.81 21.09 3.50
N GLU A 262 0.48 20.72 3.50
CA GLU A 262 1.59 21.66 3.69
C GLU A 262 1.63 22.77 2.62
N ASP A 263 1.10 22.49 1.43
CA ASP A 263 0.94 23.41 0.29
C ASP A 263 0.22 24.73 0.64
N TYR A 264 -0.59 24.77 1.71
CA TYR A 264 -1.36 25.96 2.11
C TYR A 264 -0.56 26.93 3.01
N GLY A 265 0.74 26.70 3.20
CA GLY A 265 1.64 27.64 3.88
C GLY A 265 1.62 27.55 5.41
N GLY A 266 1.19 26.40 5.96
CA GLY A 266 1.31 26.03 7.37
C GLY A 266 0.22 26.57 8.31
N ALA A 267 0.36 26.22 9.59
CA ALA A 267 -0.65 26.38 10.64
C ALA A 267 -1.19 27.82 10.81
N GLU A 268 -0.38 28.84 10.52
CA GLU A 268 -0.77 30.25 10.69
C GLU A 268 -1.87 30.70 9.73
N LYS A 269 -2.03 30.01 8.58
CA LYS A 269 -3.00 30.37 7.55
C LYS A 269 -4.27 29.51 7.56
N GLU A 270 -4.34 28.47 8.40
CA GLU A 270 -5.44 27.51 8.33
C GLU A 270 -6.83 28.14 8.52
N HIS A 271 -6.93 29.11 9.44
CA HIS A 271 -8.18 29.82 9.72
C HIS A 271 -8.76 30.56 8.50
N CYS A 272 -7.94 30.88 7.48
CA CYS A 272 -8.40 31.50 6.24
C CYS A 272 -9.23 30.55 5.37
N PHE A 273 -9.16 29.25 5.64
CA PHE A 273 -9.82 28.19 4.86
C PHE A 273 -11.02 27.57 5.59
N ASP A 274 -11.44 28.12 6.73
CA ASP A 274 -12.65 27.67 7.39
C ASP A 274 -13.87 27.73 6.46
N ASP A 275 -14.74 26.73 6.59
CA ASP A 275 -15.95 26.53 5.79
C ASP A 275 -15.69 26.26 4.30
N ARG A 276 -14.43 26.22 3.85
CA ARG A 276 -14.07 25.85 2.47
C ARG A 276 -14.35 24.38 2.23
N GLN A 277 -14.75 24.08 1.00
CA GLN A 277 -15.02 22.71 0.60
C GLN A 277 -13.73 21.89 0.52
N ILE A 278 -13.72 20.71 1.13
CA ILE A 278 -12.65 19.73 0.97
C ILE A 278 -12.76 19.10 -0.43
N LEU A 279 -11.67 19.17 -1.19
CA LEU A 279 -11.58 18.66 -2.55
C LEU A 279 -11.16 17.18 -2.56
N PHE A 280 -10.07 16.85 -1.87
CA PHE A 280 -9.61 15.47 -1.71
C PHE A 280 -8.71 15.32 -0.47
N LEU A 281 -8.59 14.07 0.01
CA LEU A 281 -7.64 13.69 1.03
C LEU A 281 -6.26 13.54 0.42
N GLU A 282 -5.20 13.96 1.10
CA GLU A 282 -3.85 13.45 0.84
C GLU A 282 -3.61 12.16 1.63
N PHE A 283 -4.08 12.16 2.88
CA PHE A 283 -3.90 11.07 3.82
C PHE A 283 -5.18 10.94 4.68
N PRO A 284 -5.76 9.74 4.84
CA PRO A 284 -6.98 9.54 5.64
C PRO A 284 -6.70 9.64 7.15
N ALA A 285 -7.70 10.02 7.94
CA ALA A 285 -7.55 10.04 9.39
C ALA A 285 -7.39 8.60 9.92
N MET A 286 -6.50 8.42 10.89
CA MET A 286 -6.20 7.13 11.49
C MET A 286 -6.63 7.10 12.95
N TYR A 287 -7.25 5.99 13.36
CA TYR A 287 -7.65 5.72 14.74
C TYR A 287 -7.06 4.42 15.25
N CYS A 288 -6.68 4.44 16.51
CA CYS A 288 -6.45 3.27 17.33
C CYS A 288 -7.77 2.92 18.03
N CYS A 289 -8.31 1.75 17.74
CA CYS A 289 -9.59 1.29 18.26
C CYS A 289 -9.40 0.06 19.16
N GLY A 290 -10.01 0.09 20.34
CA GLY A 290 -9.93 -0.96 21.35
C GLY A 290 -8.59 -0.97 22.09
N ASP A 291 -8.62 -1.32 23.36
CA ASP A 291 -7.47 -1.70 24.16
C ASP A 291 -7.84 -2.82 25.16
N LEU A 292 -6.86 -3.36 25.90
CA LEU A 292 -7.08 -4.43 26.89
C LEU A 292 -8.06 -4.08 28.03
N LYS A 293 -8.24 -2.80 28.32
CA LYS A 293 -9.02 -2.26 29.44
C LYS A 293 -10.38 -1.70 28.99
N ASP A 294 -10.46 -1.19 27.77
CA ASP A 294 -11.62 -0.59 27.13
C ASP A 294 -11.69 -1.04 25.65
N PRO A 295 -12.48 -2.08 25.34
CA PRO A 295 -12.66 -2.53 23.96
C PRO A 295 -13.38 -1.50 23.07
N PHE A 296 -13.94 -0.43 23.65
CA PHE A 296 -14.59 0.67 22.92
C PHE A 296 -13.71 1.91 22.81
N TYR A 297 -12.47 1.88 23.33
CA TYR A 297 -11.52 2.97 23.18
C TYR A 297 -11.38 3.37 21.71
N LYS A 298 -11.36 4.67 21.44
CA LYS A 298 -11.11 5.21 20.10
C LYS A 298 -10.28 6.46 20.22
N GLY A 299 -8.99 6.34 19.96
CA GLY A 299 -8.03 7.45 19.96
C GLY A 299 -7.61 7.81 18.54
N ILE A 300 -7.51 9.09 18.24
CA ILE A 300 -6.89 9.53 16.98
C ILE A 300 -5.38 9.30 17.03
N LEU A 301 -4.83 8.71 15.97
CA LEU A 301 -3.39 8.53 15.78
C LEU A 301 -2.80 9.53 14.80
N HIS A 302 -3.57 9.88 13.76
CA HIS A 302 -3.17 10.81 12.72
C HIS A 302 -4.42 11.53 12.19
N LYS A 303 -4.34 12.85 11.98
CA LYS A 303 -5.41 13.62 11.35
C LYS A 303 -5.51 13.30 9.86
N ALA A 304 -6.66 13.51 9.25
CA ALA A 304 -6.74 13.51 7.80
C ALA A 304 -6.05 14.76 7.26
N VAL A 305 -5.16 14.59 6.31
CA VAL A 305 -4.53 15.71 5.59
C VAL A 305 -5.38 15.99 4.36
N VAL A 306 -5.81 17.23 4.15
CA VAL A 306 -6.78 17.58 3.11
C VAL A 306 -6.35 18.75 2.23
N TYR A 307 -6.77 18.69 0.96
CA TYR A 307 -6.76 19.82 0.04
C TYR A 307 -8.16 20.44 0.02
N VAL A 308 -8.23 21.76 0.07
CA VAL A 308 -9.47 22.53 0.14
C VAL A 308 -9.58 23.49 -1.03
N GLU A 309 -10.77 24.03 -1.24
CA GLU A 309 -10.99 25.08 -2.21
C GLU A 309 -10.23 26.36 -1.83
N ASP A 310 -9.32 26.77 -2.72
CA ASP A 310 -8.61 28.04 -2.67
C ASP A 310 -9.18 28.96 -3.75
N VAL A 311 -10.07 29.85 -3.34
CA VAL A 311 -10.62 30.89 -4.22
C VAL A 311 -9.77 32.14 -4.04
N ASP A 312 -8.70 32.24 -4.84
CA ASP A 312 -8.08 33.52 -5.19
C ASP A 312 -9.01 34.35 -6.10
#